data_AF-A0A4Q3JUX4-F1
#
_entry.id   AF-A0A4Q3JUX4-F1
#
_cell.length_a   1.000
_cell.length_b   1.000
_cell.length_c   1.000
_cell.angle_alpha   90.00
_cell.angle_beta   90.00
_cell.angle_gamma   90.00
#
_symmetry.space_group_name_H-M   'P 1'
#
loop_
_entity.id
_entity.type
_entity.pdbx_description
1 polymer ?
#
loop_
_entity_poly.entity_id
_entity_poly.type
_entity_poly.pdbx_seq_one_letter_code
_entity_poly.pdbx_strand_id
1 'polypeptide(L)'
;MVFDTILDEMIDLIPDDNPVKPLLREIEELSAYATTYRYPTSSGRVPASPGEADMAEQIARVEAALSEVTSRFAVDLSRPGLPAGKPGPIR
;
A
#
# COMPACT_ATOMS: atom_id res chain seq x y z
N MET A 1 10.65 -13.37 15.17
CA MET A 1 10.46 -11.91 15.16
C MET A 1 10.37 -11.52 13.69
N VAL A 2 9.16 -11.49 13.15
CA VAL A 2 8.87 -11.15 11.75
C VAL A 2 8.54 -9.66 11.74
N PHE A 3 9.19 -8.89 10.90
CA PHE A 3 8.89 -7.47 10.69
C PHE A 3 7.59 -7.37 9.87
N ASP A 4 6.42 -7.42 10.53
CA ASP A 4 5.13 -7.62 9.85
C ASP A 4 4.17 -6.40 9.89
N THR A 5 4.57 -5.25 10.46
CA THR A 5 3.63 -4.14 10.78
C THR A 5 4.15 -2.75 10.39
N ILE A 6 4.83 -2.58 9.25
CA ILE A 6 5.29 -1.23 8.88
C ILE A 6 4.15 -0.41 8.27
N LEU A 7 3.29 -1.04 7.46
CA LEU A 7 2.28 -0.30 6.69
C LEU A 7 1.07 0.13 7.52
N ASP A 8 0.55 -0.75 8.38
CA ASP A 8 -0.55 -0.43 9.30
C ASP A 8 -0.15 0.67 10.29
N GLU A 9 1.03 0.57 10.90
CA GLU A 9 1.60 1.60 11.79
C GLU A 9 1.75 2.94 11.06
N MET A 10 2.17 2.94 9.79
CA MET A 10 2.27 4.17 8.99
C MET A 10 0.90 4.77 8.66
N ILE A 11 -0.11 3.93 8.38
CA ILE A 11 -1.47 4.39 8.09
C ILE A 11 -2.13 4.96 9.35
N ASP A 12 -1.86 4.38 10.52
CA ASP A 12 -2.35 4.89 11.82
C ASP A 12 -1.94 6.34 12.09
N LEU A 13 -0.79 6.77 11.58
CA LEU A 13 -0.30 8.15 11.73
C LEU A 13 -1.06 9.17 10.87
N ILE A 14 -1.86 8.73 9.91
CA ILE A 14 -2.65 9.61 9.04
C ILE A 14 -3.89 10.09 9.81
N PRO A 15 -4.20 11.40 9.81
CA PRO A 15 -5.44 11.91 10.40
C PRO A 15 -6.70 11.23 9.84
N ASP A 16 -7.70 10.98 10.69
CA ASP A 16 -8.95 10.30 10.28
C ASP A 16 -9.78 11.10 9.28
N ASP A 17 -9.65 12.43 9.28
CA ASP A 17 -10.28 13.32 8.30
C ASP A 17 -9.63 13.22 6.92
N ASN A 18 -8.44 12.62 6.80
CA ASN A 18 -7.74 12.52 5.53
C ASN A 18 -8.45 11.55 4.57
N PRO A 19 -8.95 12.03 3.41
CA PRO A 19 -9.69 11.20 2.48
C PRO A 19 -8.87 10.10 1.78
N VAL A 20 -7.55 10.05 1.92
CA VAL A 20 -6.71 8.96 1.40
C VAL A 20 -6.66 7.77 2.37
N LYS A 21 -6.83 8.00 3.69
CA LYS A 21 -6.63 6.97 4.71
C LYS A 21 -7.43 5.68 4.44
N PRO A 22 -8.72 5.71 4.03
CA PRO A 22 -9.46 4.49 3.71
C PRO A 22 -8.87 3.70 2.53
N LEU A 23 -8.39 4.38 1.49
CA LEU A 23 -7.76 3.73 0.33
C LEU A 23 -6.48 3.00 0.72
N LEU A 24 -5.72 3.56 1.66
CA LEU A 24 -4.50 2.91 2.15
C LEU A 24 -4.80 1.70 3.05
N ARG A 25 -5.93 1.72 3.77
CA ARG A 25 -6.40 0.55 4.54
C ARG A 25 -6.72 -0.64 3.64
N GLU A 26 -7.29 -0.40 2.47
CA GLU A 26 -7.63 -1.47 1.52
C GLU A 26 -6.40 -2.24 0.99
N ILE A 27 -5.19 -1.70 1.16
CA ILE A 27 -3.93 -2.32 0.74
C ILE A 27 -3.04 -2.74 1.92
N GLU A 28 -3.48 -2.57 3.17
CA GLU A 28 -2.65 -2.85 4.35
C GLU A 28 -2.25 -4.33 4.44
N GLU A 29 -3.14 -5.23 4.01
CA GLU A 29 -2.92 -6.69 3.97
C GLU A 29 -1.75 -7.12 3.06
N LEU A 30 -1.33 -6.24 2.13
CA LEU A 30 -0.19 -6.50 1.25
C LEU A 30 1.15 -6.53 2.00
N SER A 31 1.23 -5.98 3.22
CA SER A 31 2.44 -6.10 4.07
C SER A 31 2.72 -7.56 4.41
N ALA A 32 1.70 -8.29 4.85
CA ALA A 32 1.78 -9.72 5.15
C ALA A 32 1.97 -10.57 3.88
N TYR A 33 1.44 -10.09 2.75
CA TYR A 33 1.60 -10.76 1.45
C TYR A 33 3.09 -10.94 1.07
N ALA A 34 3.93 -9.94 1.36
CA ALA A 34 5.36 -9.96 1.03
C ALA A 34 6.13 -11.13 1.67
N THR A 35 5.66 -11.61 2.83
CA THR A 35 6.29 -12.70 3.59
C THR A 35 5.56 -14.04 3.41
N THR A 36 4.24 -14.01 3.19
CA THR A 36 3.35 -15.19 3.20
C THR A 36 3.68 -16.23 2.13
N TYR A 37 3.94 -15.83 0.89
CA TYR A 37 4.16 -16.79 -0.22
C TYR A 37 5.62 -17.20 -0.39
N ARG A 38 6.52 -16.60 0.40
CA ARG A 38 7.96 -16.84 0.28
C ARG A 38 8.48 -17.89 1.27
N TYR A 39 7.77 -18.10 2.38
CA TYR A 39 8.25 -18.95 3.46
C TYR A 39 7.25 -20.05 3.84
N PRO A 40 7.74 -21.21 4.31
CA PRO A 40 6.88 -22.23 4.88
C PRO A 40 6.16 -21.70 6.12
N THR A 41 4.88 -22.05 6.26
CA THR A 41 4.12 -21.87 7.50
C THR A 41 4.75 -22.70 8.64
N SER A 42 4.28 -22.51 9.88
CA SER A 42 4.67 -23.33 11.03
C SER A 42 4.44 -24.83 10.84
N SER A 43 3.55 -25.20 9.92
CA SER A 43 3.27 -26.58 9.50
C SER A 43 4.20 -27.10 8.38
N GLY A 44 5.14 -26.30 7.90
CA GLY A 44 6.09 -26.64 6.83
C GLY A 44 5.53 -26.50 5.41
N ARG A 45 4.26 -26.09 5.24
CA ARG A 45 3.64 -25.89 3.91
C ARG A 45 3.82 -24.44 3.47
N VAL A 46 4.23 -24.24 2.21
CA VAL A 46 4.21 -22.93 1.55
C VAL A 46 2.78 -22.67 1.04
N PRO A 47 2.17 -21.51 1.33
CA PRO A 47 0.87 -21.15 0.78
C PRO A 47 0.90 -21.11 -0.76
N ALA A 48 -0.20 -21.56 -1.38
CA ALA A 48 -0.34 -21.46 -2.83
C ALA A 48 -0.42 -19.99 -3.23
N SER A 49 0.26 -19.60 -4.32
CA SER A 49 0.16 -18.25 -4.86
C SER A 49 -1.29 -17.91 -5.21
N PRO A 50 -1.72 -16.65 -5.04
CA PRO A 50 -3.06 -16.21 -5.40
C PRO A 50 -3.33 -16.32 -6.89
N GLY A 51 -4.61 -16.34 -7.25
CA GLY A 51 -5.02 -16.38 -8.64
C GLY A 51 -4.68 -15.07 -9.37
N GLU A 52 -4.65 -15.11 -10.70
CA GLU A 52 -4.41 -13.92 -11.53
C GLU A 52 -5.45 -12.82 -11.28
N ALA A 53 -6.71 -13.21 -11.05
CA ALA A 53 -7.80 -12.27 -10.75
C ALA A 53 -7.57 -11.53 -9.42
N ASP A 54 -7.20 -12.25 -8.37
CA ASP A 54 -6.88 -11.65 -7.06
C ASP A 54 -5.68 -10.70 -7.19
N MET A 55 -4.65 -11.11 -7.94
CA MET A 55 -3.47 -10.27 -8.16
C MET A 55 -3.82 -8.99 -8.95
N ALA A 56 -4.66 -9.09 -9.97
CA ALA A 56 -5.12 -7.93 -10.74
C ALA A 56 -5.94 -6.96 -9.88
N GLU A 57 -6.78 -7.46 -8.99
CA GLU A 57 -7.54 -6.63 -8.06
C GLU A 57 -6.61 -5.88 -7.09
N GLN A 58 -5.62 -6.55 -6.53
CA GLN A 58 -4.65 -5.92 -5.63
C GLN A 58 -3.81 -4.85 -6.34
N ILE A 59 -3.39 -5.11 -7.58
CA ILE A 59 -2.69 -4.10 -8.40
C ILE A 59 -3.58 -2.87 -8.61
N ALA A 60 -4.85 -3.06 -8.96
CA ALA A 60 -5.79 -1.97 -9.18
C ALA A 60 -5.99 -1.10 -7.92
N ARG A 61 -6.05 -1.71 -6.72
CA ARG A 61 -6.14 -0.97 -5.45
C ARG A 61 -4.90 -0.12 -5.19
N VAL A 62 -3.71 -0.67 -5.43
CA VAL A 62 -2.44 0.07 -5.30
C VAL A 62 -2.38 1.23 -6.30
N GLU A 63 -2.76 1.00 -7.55
CA GLU A 63 -2.83 2.04 -8.58
C GLU A 63 -3.79 3.17 -8.19
N ALA A 64 -4.97 2.83 -7.67
CA ALA A 64 -5.94 3.82 -7.21
C ALA A 64 -5.38 4.68 -6.06
N ALA A 65 -4.77 4.06 -5.05
CA ALA A 65 -4.16 4.77 -3.93
C ALA A 65 -3.03 5.70 -4.39
N LEU A 66 -2.13 5.21 -5.26
CA LEU A 66 -1.04 6.01 -5.82
C LEU A 66 -1.54 7.16 -6.69
N SER A 67 -2.54 6.91 -7.53
CA SER A 67 -3.14 7.94 -8.39
C SER A 67 -3.76 9.07 -7.57
N GLU A 68 -4.48 8.73 -6.49
CA GLU A 68 -5.10 9.73 -5.63
C GLU A 68 -4.06 10.60 -4.91
N VAL A 69 -3.03 9.96 -4.32
CA VAL A 69 -1.95 10.66 -3.61
C VAL A 69 -1.16 11.56 -4.55
N THR A 70 -0.78 11.05 -5.72
CA THR A 70 0.01 11.81 -6.71
C THR A 70 -0.76 12.99 -7.26
N SER A 71 -2.06 12.83 -7.51
CA SER A 71 -2.95 13.92 -7.92
C SER A 71 -3.04 15.01 -6.84
N ARG A 72 -3.29 14.63 -5.57
CA ARG A 72 -3.44 15.59 -4.47
C ARG A 72 -2.18 16.38 -4.17
N PHE A 73 -1.02 15.73 -4.17
CA PHE A 73 0.27 16.39 -3.98
C PHE A 73 0.83 17.04 -5.26
N ALA A 74 0.18 16.84 -6.41
CA ALA A 74 0.67 17.26 -7.73
C ALA A 74 2.11 16.80 -7.98
N VAL A 75 2.34 15.50 -7.81
CA VAL A 75 3.64 14.85 -8.05
C VAL A 75 3.72 14.37 -9.50
N ASP A 76 4.79 14.75 -10.20
CA ASP A 76 5.10 14.26 -11.53
C ASP A 76 6.01 13.02 -11.43
N LEU A 77 5.41 11.83 -11.61
CA LEU A 77 6.12 10.56 -11.56
C LEU A 77 7.14 10.39 -12.69
N SER A 78 7.04 11.16 -13.79
CA SER A 78 8.00 11.12 -14.89
C SER A 78 9.27 11.92 -14.63
N ARG A 79 9.27 12.78 -13.59
CA ARG A 79 10.36 13.68 -13.24
C ARG A 79 10.78 13.50 -11.78
N PRO A 80 11.39 12.36 -11.44
CA PRO A 80 11.83 12.09 -10.08
C PRO A 80 12.83 13.17 -9.61
N GLY A 81 12.70 13.58 -8.36
CA GLY A 81 13.55 14.60 -7.73
C GLY A 81 12.98 16.02 -7.78
N LEU A 82 11.90 16.27 -8.52
CA LEU A 82 11.14 17.51 -8.36
C LEU A 82 10.29 17.47 -7.09
N PRO A 83 10.16 18.59 -6.37
CA PRO A 83 9.26 18.66 -5.22
C PRO A 83 7.80 18.55 -5.66
N ALA A 84 6.95 18.11 -4.74
CA ALA A 84 5.50 18.10 -4.91
C ALA A 84 4.97 19.52 -5.20
N GLY A 85 4.06 19.66 -6.16
CA GLY A 85 3.45 20.96 -6.50
C GLY A 85 2.49 21.48 -5.42
N LYS A 86 1.96 20.60 -4.57
CA LYS A 86 1.06 20.92 -3.45
C LYS A 86 1.51 20.19 -2.17
N PRO A 87 2.60 20.61 -1.50
CA PRO A 87 3.18 19.89 -0.36
C PRO A 87 2.40 20.02 0.95
N GLY A 88 1.27 20.75 0.94
CA GLY A 88 0.42 20.90 2.12
C GLY A 88 -0.25 19.59 2.54
N PRO A 89 -0.65 19.45 3.81
CA PRO A 89 -1.34 18.26 4.28
C PRO A 89 -2.66 18.08 3.51
N ILE A 90 -2.93 16.83 3.13
CA ILE A 90 -4.24 16.43 2.62
C ILE A 90 -5.19 16.41 3.82
N ARG A 91 -6.31 17.12 3.68
CA ARG A 91 -7.44 17.19 4.61
C ARG A 91 -8.73 17.06 3.81
#